data_AF-G0AJG7-F1
#
_entry.id   AF-G0AJG7-F1
#
_cell.length_a   1.000
_cell.length_b   1.000
_cell.length_c   1.000
_cell.angle_alpha   90.00
_cell.angle_beta   90.00
_cell.angle_gamma   90.00
#
_symmetry.space_group_name_H-M   'P 1'
#
loop_
_entity.id
_entity.type
_entity.pdbx_description
1 polymer ?
#
loop_
_entity_poly.entity_id
_entity_poly.type
_entity_poly.pdbx_seq_one_letter_code
_entity_poly.pdbx_strand_id
1 'polypeptide(L)'
;MGCKQHGGTASGIILFQLSLEKKMGLLSFIKDAGEKLLGKKPEEVAPPDVPALEQQAADAIKTYVGTQGIDTSGLTIAFDAPSKTVTASGEAADQQTREKIILCCGNVKDVESVNDNLTVAAAADESQWYDVVTGDNLSKISKQFYGDPNKYPQIFEANKPMLKSPDLIYPGQKLRIPPLA
;
A
#
# COMPACT_ATOMS: atom_id res chain seq x y z
N MET A 1 16.06 9.56 62.44
CA MET A 1 17.10 9.50 61.38
C MET A 1 16.51 8.67 60.24
N GLY A 2 16.16 9.24 59.08
CA GLY A 2 17.10 9.55 57.99
C GLY A 2 17.46 8.24 57.27
N CYS A 3 17.15 7.98 55.99
CA CYS A 3 17.25 8.86 54.83
C CYS A 3 16.34 8.41 53.68
N LYS A 4 15.86 9.41 52.92
CA LYS A 4 15.40 9.34 51.52
C LYS A 4 16.46 8.71 50.61
N GLN A 5 16.04 7.98 49.56
CA GLN A 5 16.42 8.11 48.13
C GLN A 5 15.32 7.36 47.32
N HIS A 6 14.46 7.97 46.49
CA HIS A 6 14.66 8.51 45.13
C HIS A 6 15.37 7.57 44.16
N GLY A 7 14.69 7.17 43.10
CA GLY A 7 15.27 6.43 41.98
C GLY A 7 14.23 5.89 41.02
N GLY A 8 13.48 6.77 40.36
CA GLY A 8 12.72 6.41 39.18
C GLY A 8 13.67 6.11 38.03
N THR A 9 13.45 4.99 37.34
CA THR A 9 14.07 4.72 36.04
C THR A 9 12.98 4.43 35.04
N ALA A 10 12.41 5.52 34.51
CA ALA A 10 11.89 5.54 33.16
C ALA A 10 13.09 5.52 32.21
N SER A 11 13.29 4.43 31.48
CA SER A 11 14.13 4.40 30.28
C SER A 11 13.80 3.15 29.48
N GLY A 12 13.33 3.37 28.27
CA GLY A 12 12.86 2.32 27.37
C GLY A 12 11.72 2.75 26.46
N ILE A 13 11.43 4.06 26.33
CA ILE A 13 10.76 4.58 25.14
C ILE A 13 11.78 4.43 24.01
N ILE A 14 11.68 3.30 23.29
CA ILE A 14 12.36 3.13 22.01
C ILE A 14 11.77 4.19 21.10
N LEU A 15 12.59 5.22 20.90
CA LEU A 15 12.46 6.28 19.94
C LEU A 15 12.46 5.66 18.53
N PHE A 16 11.32 5.10 18.12
CA PHE A 16 11.07 4.81 16.70
C PHE A 16 10.45 6.07 16.07
N GLN A 17 11.23 7.14 16.13
CA GLN A 17 10.93 8.39 15.45
C GLN A 17 11.94 8.54 14.34
N LEU A 18 11.69 7.88 13.20
CA LEU A 18 12.21 8.29 11.90
C LEU A 18 11.32 7.71 10.80
N SER A 19 10.93 8.57 9.86
CA SER A 19 10.09 8.31 8.68
C SER A 19 8.57 8.46 8.84
N LEU A 20 8.15 9.50 9.57
CA LEU A 20 6.88 10.19 9.27
C LEU A 20 7.13 11.21 8.16
N GLU A 21 7.26 10.75 6.91
CA GLU A 21 7.18 11.63 5.73
C GLU A 21 7.00 10.88 4.39
N LYS A 22 6.49 9.65 4.41
CA LYS A 22 5.85 9.10 3.20
C LYS A 22 4.43 9.65 3.16
N LYS A 23 4.25 10.67 2.31
CA LYS A 23 2.97 11.28 1.91
C LYS A 23 1.86 10.23 1.88
N MET A 24 1.03 10.20 2.93
CA MET A 24 -0.14 9.35 2.96
C MET A 24 -1.09 9.85 1.87
N GLY A 25 -1.29 9.03 0.84
CA GLY A 25 -2.15 9.35 -0.29
C GLY A 25 -3.60 9.24 0.13
N LEU A 26 -4.17 10.34 0.63
CA LEU A 26 -5.59 10.41 0.96
C LEU A 26 -6.42 10.32 -0.33
N LEU A 27 -7.27 9.31 -0.46
CA LEU A 27 -8.25 9.21 -1.54
C LEU A 27 -9.63 9.60 -1.01
N SER A 28 -10.30 10.53 -1.70
CA SER A 28 -11.65 11.02 -1.36
C SER A 28 -12.70 10.35 -2.23
N PHE A 29 -13.74 9.78 -1.63
CA PHE A 29 -14.78 9.01 -2.32
C PHE A 29 -16.16 9.70 -2.26
N ILE A 30 -17.02 9.40 -3.24
CA ILE A 30 -18.36 10.01 -3.35
C ILE A 30 -19.34 9.24 -2.45
N LYS A 31 -19.91 9.97 -1.49
CA LYS A 31 -20.71 9.51 -0.34
C LYS A 31 -21.93 8.62 -0.63
N ASP A 32 -22.49 8.63 -1.85
CA ASP A 32 -23.77 7.97 -2.17
C ASP A 32 -23.64 6.70 -3.03
N ALA A 33 -22.47 6.39 -3.56
CA ALA A 33 -22.28 5.31 -4.53
C ALA A 33 -21.83 3.96 -3.93
N GLY A 34 -21.82 3.83 -2.60
CA GLY A 34 -21.20 2.71 -1.88
C GLY A 34 -22.14 1.61 -1.37
N GLU A 35 -21.59 0.43 -1.14
CA GLU A 35 -22.29 -0.74 -0.60
C GLU A 35 -22.73 -0.51 0.86
N LYS A 36 -23.97 -0.89 1.16
CA LYS A 36 -24.60 -0.61 2.45
C LYS A 36 -24.20 -1.65 3.50
N LEU A 37 -23.01 -1.49 4.06
CA LEU A 37 -22.46 -2.42 5.05
C LEU A 37 -22.73 -2.01 6.51
N LEU A 38 -22.96 -0.73 6.77
CA LEU A 38 -23.05 -0.15 8.12
C LEU A 38 -24.48 -0.10 8.70
N GLY A 39 -25.30 -1.10 8.40
CA GLY A 39 -26.73 -1.08 8.70
C GLY A 39 -27.13 -1.62 10.07
N LYS A 40 -27.23 -0.76 11.09
CA LYS A 40 -28.36 -0.78 12.04
C LYS A 40 -28.61 0.63 12.60
N LYS A 41 -29.84 1.11 12.40
CA LYS A 41 -30.38 2.29 13.10
C LYS A 41 -30.21 2.07 14.61
N PRO A 42 -29.84 3.10 15.40
CA PRO A 42 -30.01 3.05 16.84
C PRO A 42 -31.52 3.04 17.11
N GLU A 43 -32.07 1.88 17.45
CA GLU A 43 -33.21 1.87 18.36
C GLU A 43 -32.69 2.26 19.73
N GLU A 44 -33.33 3.27 20.28
CA GLU A 44 -33.01 4.01 21.49
C GLU A 44 -32.78 3.09 22.70
N VAL A 45 -31.52 2.94 23.12
CA VAL A 45 -31.10 2.54 24.47
C VAL A 45 -29.59 2.76 24.66
N ALA A 46 -29.24 3.55 25.70
CA ALA A 46 -27.88 3.89 26.17
C ALA A 46 -27.00 4.72 25.21
N PRO A 47 -26.09 5.58 25.72
CA PRO A 47 -25.09 6.23 24.87
C PRO A 47 -24.38 5.11 24.11
N PRO A 48 -24.34 5.13 22.77
CA PRO A 48 -23.63 4.10 22.05
C PRO A 48 -22.19 4.12 22.53
N ASP A 49 -21.64 2.98 22.95
CA ASP A 49 -20.20 2.79 23.03
C ASP A 49 -19.67 2.98 21.60
N VAL A 50 -19.36 4.23 21.25
CA VAL A 50 -18.84 4.66 19.95
C VAL A 50 -17.70 3.74 19.50
N PRO A 51 -16.76 3.32 20.37
CA PRO A 51 -15.71 2.38 19.99
C PRO A 51 -16.22 1.01 19.51
N ALA A 52 -17.32 0.50 20.08
CA ALA A 52 -17.88 -0.79 19.69
C ALA A 52 -18.55 -0.73 18.31
N LEU A 53 -19.21 0.39 17.98
CA LEU A 53 -19.81 0.60 16.66
C LEU A 53 -18.74 0.84 15.57
N GLU A 54 -17.66 1.55 15.90
CA GLU A 54 -16.51 1.74 15.02
C GLU A 54 -15.81 0.41 14.73
N GLN A 55 -15.64 -0.43 15.74
CA GLN A 55 -15.09 -1.77 15.58
C GLN A 55 -16.00 -2.65 14.70
N GLN A 56 -17.33 -2.61 14.91
CA GLN A 56 -18.28 -3.33 14.07
C GLN A 56 -18.23 -2.86 12.60
N ALA A 57 -18.10 -1.56 12.38
CA ALA A 57 -17.92 -0.99 11.04
C ALA A 57 -16.62 -1.48 10.39
N ALA A 58 -15.51 -1.41 11.13
CA ALA A 58 -14.21 -1.89 10.68
C ALA A 58 -14.22 -3.40 10.34
N ASP A 59 -14.84 -4.22 11.17
CA ASP A 59 -14.96 -5.67 10.96
C ASP A 59 -15.84 -5.98 9.74
N ALA A 60 -16.93 -5.23 9.54
CA ALA A 60 -17.78 -5.36 8.35
C ALA A 60 -17.03 -4.98 7.07
N ILE A 61 -16.26 -3.88 7.10
CA ILE A 61 -15.42 -3.45 5.96
C ILE A 61 -14.34 -4.50 5.68
N LYS A 62 -13.65 -5.00 6.71
CA LYS A 62 -12.64 -6.06 6.57
C LYS A 62 -13.25 -7.34 5.97
N THR A 63 -14.43 -7.73 6.43
CA THR A 63 -15.17 -8.87 5.88
C THR A 63 -15.49 -8.66 4.40
N TYR A 64 -15.97 -7.48 4.03
CA TYR A 64 -16.24 -7.12 2.63
C TYR A 64 -14.99 -7.17 1.76
N VAL A 65 -13.85 -6.66 2.24
CA VAL A 65 -12.56 -6.80 1.53
C VAL A 65 -12.24 -8.29 1.30
N GLY A 66 -12.48 -9.14 2.30
CA GLY A 66 -12.28 -10.59 2.19
C GLY A 66 -13.18 -11.27 1.16
N THR A 67 -14.44 -10.84 0.99
CA THR A 67 -15.34 -11.41 -0.04
C THR A 67 -14.86 -11.15 -1.47
N GLN A 68 -13.97 -10.16 -1.66
CA GLN A 68 -13.35 -9.86 -2.94
C GLN A 68 -12.16 -10.77 -3.29
N GLY A 69 -11.93 -11.84 -2.52
CA GLY A 69 -10.85 -12.80 -2.73
C GLY A 69 -9.48 -12.25 -2.32
N ILE A 70 -9.46 -11.29 -1.40
CA ILE A 70 -8.24 -10.72 -0.83
C ILE A 70 -7.96 -11.40 0.51
N ASP A 71 -6.72 -11.82 0.74
CA ASP A 71 -6.32 -12.29 2.06
C ASP A 71 -6.27 -11.11 3.05
N THR A 72 -7.06 -11.19 4.12
CA THR A 72 -7.19 -10.13 5.12
C THR A 72 -6.48 -10.46 6.43
N SER A 73 -5.77 -11.60 6.51
CA SER A 73 -5.08 -12.07 7.72
C SER A 73 -4.02 -11.07 8.21
N GLY A 74 -3.31 -10.42 7.28
CA GLY A 74 -2.32 -9.37 7.55
C GLY A 74 -2.86 -7.94 7.54
N LEU A 75 -4.17 -7.74 7.34
CA LEU A 75 -4.79 -6.42 7.22
C LEU A 75 -5.44 -5.97 8.52
N THR A 76 -5.24 -4.70 8.86
CA THR A 76 -5.98 -3.99 9.90
C THR A 76 -6.81 -2.89 9.23
N ILE A 77 -8.12 -2.95 9.43
CA ILE A 77 -9.04 -1.89 9.03
C ILE A 77 -9.51 -1.20 10.29
N ALA A 78 -9.51 0.13 10.29
CA ALA A 78 -10.08 0.97 11.35
C ALA A 78 -11.04 1.97 10.72
N PHE A 79 -12.14 2.29 11.40
CA PHE A 79 -13.10 3.30 10.98
C PHE A 79 -13.21 4.37 12.06
N ASP A 80 -13.00 5.63 11.68
CA ASP A 80 -13.22 6.79 12.54
C ASP A 80 -14.57 7.42 12.19
N ALA A 81 -15.56 7.27 13.06
CA ALA A 81 -16.92 7.76 12.81
C ALA A 81 -17.02 9.30 12.74
N PRO A 82 -16.28 10.09 13.55
CA PRO A 82 -16.32 11.55 13.46
C PRO A 82 -15.84 12.11 12.12
N SER A 83 -14.74 11.59 11.57
CA SER A 83 -14.17 12.02 10.28
C SER A 83 -14.62 11.18 9.10
N LYS A 84 -15.35 10.07 9.34
CA LYS A 84 -15.80 9.12 8.32
C LYS A 84 -14.65 8.58 7.48
N THR A 85 -13.52 8.35 8.14
CA THR A 85 -12.29 7.92 7.50
C THR A 85 -12.06 6.45 7.79
N VAL A 86 -11.79 5.67 6.73
CA VAL A 86 -11.29 4.30 6.89
C VAL A 86 -9.77 4.34 6.81
N THR A 87 -9.09 3.76 7.80
CA THR A 87 -7.64 3.52 7.72
C THR A 87 -7.40 2.05 7.41
N ALA A 88 -6.79 1.77 6.26
CA ALA A 88 -6.31 0.44 5.91
C ALA A 88 -4.81 0.36 6.18
N SER A 89 -4.38 -0.57 7.01
CA SER A 89 -2.98 -0.80 7.40
C SER A 89 -2.62 -2.27 7.29
N GLY A 90 -1.32 -2.57 7.17
CA GLY A 90 -0.82 -3.93 7.07
C GLY A 90 -0.10 -4.19 5.75
N GLU A 91 0.09 -5.47 5.43
CA GLU A 91 0.86 -5.89 4.27
C GLU A 91 -0.05 -6.48 3.18
N ALA A 92 -0.03 -5.87 2.00
CA ALA A 92 -0.65 -6.38 0.80
C ALA A 92 0.37 -7.21 -0.01
N ALA A 93 -0.09 -8.28 -0.64
CA ALA A 93 0.78 -9.17 -1.44
C ALA A 93 1.45 -8.44 -2.61
N ASP A 94 0.74 -7.52 -3.27
CA ASP A 94 1.22 -6.74 -4.39
C ASP A 94 0.45 -5.41 -4.50
N GLN A 95 0.90 -4.54 -5.40
CA GLN A 95 0.31 -3.21 -5.62
C GLN A 95 -1.15 -3.28 -6.08
N GLN A 96 -1.52 -4.28 -6.89
CA GLN A 96 -2.90 -4.45 -7.37
C GLN A 96 -3.83 -4.82 -6.20
N THR A 97 -3.36 -5.67 -5.30
CA THR A 97 -4.07 -6.07 -4.09
C THR A 97 -4.25 -4.86 -3.18
N ARG A 98 -3.21 -4.05 -2.98
CA ARG A 98 -3.29 -2.79 -2.22
C ARG A 98 -4.36 -1.86 -2.79
N GLU A 99 -4.30 -1.56 -4.09
CA GLU A 99 -5.27 -0.67 -4.75
C GLU A 99 -6.70 -1.18 -4.63
N LYS A 100 -6.89 -2.50 -4.76
CA LYS A 100 -8.18 -3.16 -4.59
C LYS A 100 -8.71 -3.02 -3.16
N ILE A 101 -7.86 -3.19 -2.13
CA ILE A 101 -8.25 -2.99 -0.72
C ILE A 101 -8.74 -1.56 -0.51
N ILE A 102 -7.98 -0.56 -0.99
CA ILE A 102 -8.33 0.85 -0.81
C ILE A 102 -9.64 1.19 -1.52
N LEU A 103 -9.86 0.68 -2.73
CA LEU A 103 -11.13 0.85 -3.44
C LEU A 103 -12.31 0.22 -2.69
N CYS A 104 -12.14 -0.99 -2.16
CA CYS A 104 -13.19 -1.66 -1.38
C CYS A 104 -13.54 -0.89 -0.10
N CYS A 105 -12.54 -0.34 0.59
CA CYS A 105 -12.75 0.51 1.76
C CYS A 105 -13.49 1.81 1.42
N GLY A 106 -13.18 2.43 0.27
CA GLY A 106 -13.80 3.68 -0.17
C GLY A 106 -15.21 3.53 -0.72
N ASN A 107 -15.55 2.35 -1.24
CA ASN A 107 -16.88 2.03 -1.76
C ASN A 107 -17.87 1.61 -0.67
N VAL A 108 -17.59 1.86 0.61
CA VAL A 108 -18.54 1.60 1.69
C VAL A 108 -19.36 2.86 1.93
N LYS A 109 -20.68 2.70 2.04
CA LYS A 109 -21.59 3.82 2.34
C LYS A 109 -21.12 4.56 3.61
N ASP A 110 -21.17 5.88 3.57
CA ASP A 110 -20.76 6.79 4.66
C ASP A 110 -19.25 6.92 4.90
N VAL A 111 -18.40 6.34 4.05
CA VAL A 111 -16.96 6.64 4.02
C VAL A 111 -16.70 7.88 3.17
N GLU A 112 -16.02 8.88 3.73
CA GLU A 112 -15.67 10.13 3.03
C GLU A 112 -14.20 10.11 2.55
N SER A 113 -13.32 9.44 3.29
CA SER A 113 -11.92 9.27 2.89
C SER A 113 -11.33 7.94 3.32
N VAL A 114 -10.30 7.50 2.60
CA VAL A 114 -9.50 6.34 2.98
C VAL A 114 -8.05 6.76 3.18
N ASN A 115 -7.51 6.44 4.35
CA ASN A 115 -6.11 6.54 4.63
C ASN A 115 -5.41 5.21 4.30
N ASP A 116 -4.43 5.29 3.40
CA ASP A 116 -3.67 4.16 2.90
C ASP A 116 -2.33 4.05 3.63
N ASN A 117 -2.31 3.18 4.63
CA ASN A 117 -1.12 2.78 5.40
C ASN A 117 -0.68 1.36 5.03
N LEU A 118 -1.07 0.86 3.86
CA LEU A 118 -0.68 -0.47 3.40
C LEU A 118 0.74 -0.44 2.87
N THR A 119 1.55 -1.38 3.33
CA THR A 119 2.83 -1.72 2.71
C THR A 119 2.62 -2.87 1.73
N VAL A 120 3.43 -2.95 0.69
CA VAL A 120 3.45 -4.11 -0.19
C VAL A 120 4.64 -5.00 0.17
N ALA A 121 4.39 -6.29 0.37
CA ALA A 121 5.39 -7.30 0.76
C ALA A 121 6.64 -7.26 -0.12
N ALA A 122 6.41 -7.05 -1.42
CA ALA A 122 7.45 -6.75 -2.37
C ALA A 122 7.59 -5.24 -2.52
N ALA A 123 8.42 -4.62 -1.68
CA ALA A 123 9.27 -3.54 -2.19
C ALA A 123 10.27 -4.18 -3.16
N ALA A 124 9.80 -4.54 -4.35
CA ALA A 124 10.71 -4.78 -5.45
C ALA A 124 11.41 -3.45 -5.70
N ASP A 125 12.75 -3.44 -5.70
CA ASP A 125 13.50 -2.27 -6.10
C ASP A 125 12.86 -1.71 -7.38
N GLU A 126 12.57 -0.41 -7.36
CA GLU A 126 11.77 0.19 -8.42
C GLU A 126 12.49 -0.01 -9.75
N SER A 127 11.79 -0.61 -10.72
CA SER A 127 12.33 -0.74 -12.06
C SER A 127 12.55 0.64 -12.64
N GLN A 128 13.75 0.89 -13.14
CA GLN A 128 14.07 2.14 -13.81
C GLN A 128 13.48 2.13 -15.22
N TRP A 129 13.14 3.31 -15.74
CA TRP A 129 12.69 3.48 -17.11
C TRP A 129 13.79 4.09 -17.95
N TYR A 130 14.04 3.51 -19.12
CA TYR A 130 15.06 4.00 -20.04
C TYR A 130 14.45 4.27 -21.41
N ASP A 131 14.70 5.46 -21.95
CA ASP A 131 14.37 5.79 -23.34
C ASP A 131 15.57 5.44 -24.21
N VAL A 132 15.40 4.43 -25.07
CA VAL A 132 16.44 3.96 -25.98
C VAL A 132 16.88 5.10 -26.89
N VAL A 133 18.19 5.32 -27.03
CA VAL A 133 18.74 6.31 -27.94
C VAL A 133 19.35 5.65 -29.18
N THR A 134 19.63 6.46 -30.20
CA THR A 134 20.23 5.98 -31.44
C THR A 134 21.57 5.29 -31.18
N GLY A 135 21.69 4.02 -31.57
CA GLY A 135 22.91 3.22 -31.45
C GLY A 135 22.96 2.30 -30.21
N ASP A 136 21.89 2.26 -29.42
CA ASP A 136 21.75 1.33 -28.30
C ASP A 136 21.49 -0.11 -28.74
N ASN A 137 21.90 -1.03 -27.87
CA ASN A 137 21.47 -2.43 -27.87
C ASN A 137 21.28 -2.86 -26.41
N LEU A 138 20.57 -3.97 -26.17
CA LEU A 138 20.26 -4.38 -24.80
C LEU A 138 21.52 -4.64 -23.96
N SER A 139 22.62 -5.13 -24.54
CA SER A 139 23.87 -5.34 -23.81
C SER A 139 24.52 -4.03 -23.35
N LYS A 140 24.46 -2.96 -24.15
CA LYS A 140 24.94 -1.63 -23.75
C LYS A 140 24.10 -1.05 -22.62
N ILE A 141 22.78 -1.16 -22.74
CA ILE A 141 21.82 -0.72 -21.71
C ILE A 141 22.07 -1.52 -20.42
N SER A 142 22.17 -2.85 -20.52
CA SER A 142 22.52 -3.73 -19.41
C SER A 142 23.83 -3.33 -18.74
N LYS A 143 24.88 -3.03 -19.51
CA LYS A 143 26.14 -2.55 -18.94
C LYS A 143 26.01 -1.20 -18.23
N GLN A 144 25.16 -0.31 -18.74
CA GLN A 144 24.92 1.01 -18.13
C GLN A 144 24.20 0.89 -16.78
N PHE A 145 23.19 0.03 -16.69
CA PHE A 145 22.36 -0.10 -15.48
C PHE A 145 22.89 -1.12 -14.48
N TYR A 146 23.50 -2.21 -14.96
CA TYR A 146 23.94 -3.32 -14.13
C TYR A 146 25.46 -3.48 -14.06
N GLY A 147 26.21 -2.73 -14.86
CA GLY A 147 27.67 -2.90 -14.98
C GLY A 147 28.10 -4.12 -15.81
N ASP A 148 27.17 -5.01 -16.16
CA ASP A 148 27.44 -6.26 -16.89
C ASP A 148 26.60 -6.33 -18.18
N PRO A 149 27.23 -6.39 -19.37
CA PRO A 149 26.51 -6.51 -20.64
C PRO A 149 25.77 -7.86 -20.80
N ASN A 150 26.12 -8.89 -20.03
CA ASN A 150 25.52 -10.22 -20.11
C ASN A 150 24.20 -10.34 -19.33
N LYS A 151 23.80 -9.30 -18.58
CA LYS A 151 22.52 -9.22 -17.85
C LYS A 151 21.37 -8.65 -18.69
N TYR A 152 21.58 -8.56 -20.00
CA TYR A 152 20.57 -8.13 -20.95
C TYR A 152 19.32 -9.04 -21.02
N PRO A 153 19.39 -10.37 -20.76
CA PRO A 153 18.20 -11.22 -20.75
C PRO A 153 17.16 -10.79 -19.72
N GLN A 154 17.58 -10.21 -18.59
CA GLN A 154 16.71 -9.71 -17.53
C GLN A 154 15.85 -8.54 -18.03
N ILE A 155 16.45 -7.63 -18.80
CA ILE A 155 15.74 -6.56 -19.48
C ILE A 155 14.80 -7.15 -20.52
N PHE A 156 15.26 -8.13 -21.31
CA PHE A 156 14.43 -8.77 -22.33
C PHE A 156 13.18 -9.43 -21.74
N GLU A 157 13.32 -10.27 -20.70
CA GLU A 157 12.18 -10.92 -20.05
C GLU A 157 11.22 -9.92 -19.39
N ALA A 158 11.75 -8.86 -18.77
CA ALA A 158 10.92 -7.84 -18.12
C ALA A 158 10.08 -6.99 -19.10
N ASN A 159 10.40 -7.02 -20.39
CA ASN A 159 9.70 -6.26 -21.45
C ASN A 159 8.91 -7.15 -22.42
N LYS A 160 8.82 -8.47 -22.18
CA LYS A 160 7.90 -9.32 -22.94
C LYS A 160 6.44 -9.05 -22.54
N PRO A 161 5.49 -9.17 -23.47
CA PRO A 161 5.63 -9.60 -24.88
C PRO A 161 5.97 -8.45 -25.86
N MET A 162 6.17 -7.22 -25.38
CA MET A 162 6.38 -6.04 -26.24
C MET A 162 7.71 -6.11 -27.00
N LEU A 163 8.75 -6.63 -26.34
CA LEU A 163 10.02 -6.93 -26.96
C LEU A 163 10.05 -8.40 -27.43
N LYS A 164 9.94 -8.62 -28.74
CA LYS A 164 9.87 -9.98 -29.33
C LYS A 164 11.23 -10.64 -29.50
N SER A 165 12.28 -9.85 -29.64
CA SER A 165 13.66 -10.32 -29.77
C SER A 165 14.60 -9.37 -29.03
N PRO A 166 15.70 -9.85 -28.42
CA PRO A 166 16.68 -9.01 -27.74
C PRO A 166 17.32 -7.94 -28.62
N ASP A 167 17.39 -8.18 -29.94
CA ASP A 167 18.06 -7.30 -30.90
C ASP A 167 17.10 -6.25 -31.52
N LEU A 168 15.80 -6.33 -31.22
CA LEU A 168 14.77 -5.49 -31.84
C LEU A 168 14.34 -4.35 -30.92
N ILE A 169 15.23 -3.39 -30.69
CA ILE A 169 14.92 -2.13 -30.00
C ILE A 169 15.09 -0.94 -30.95
N TYR A 170 14.27 0.10 -30.76
CA TYR A 170 14.28 1.30 -31.60
C TYR A 170 14.53 2.56 -30.78
N PRO A 171 15.20 3.59 -31.33
CA PRO A 171 15.34 4.87 -30.65
C PRO A 171 13.98 5.49 -30.31
N GLY A 172 13.85 6.01 -29.09
CA GLY A 172 12.59 6.49 -28.51
C GLY A 172 11.73 5.40 -27.88
N GLN A 173 12.11 4.12 -27.96
CA GLN A 173 11.41 3.04 -27.27
C GLN A 173 11.71 3.08 -25.77
N LYS A 174 10.66 3.11 -24.94
CA LYS A 174 10.81 3.03 -23.48
C LYS A 174 10.95 1.57 -23.05
N LEU A 175 12.00 1.26 -22.30
CA LEU A 175 12.26 -0.06 -21.72
C LEU A 175 12.18 -0.02 -20.19
N ARG A 176 11.59 -1.07 -19.62
CA ARG A 176 11.63 -1.36 -18.19
C ARG A 176 12.96 -2.02 -17.84
N ILE A 177 13.69 -1.46 -16.90
CA ILE A 177 14.94 -2.01 -16.39
C ILE A 177 14.69 -2.50 -14.96
N PRO A 178 14.46 -3.81 -14.75
CA PRO A 178 14.24 -4.32 -13.39
C PRO A 178 15.52 -4.20 -12.56
N PRO A 179 15.45 -4.17 -11.23
CA PRO A 179 16.62 -4.42 -10.40
C PRO A 179 17.18 -5.84 -10.64
N LEU A 180 18.48 -6.03 -10.39
CA LEU A 180 19.02 -7.39 -10.30
C LEU A 180 18.54 -8.02 -8.99
N ALA A 181 17.99 -9.23 -9.06
CA ALA A 181 17.71 -10.07 -7.91
C ALA A 181 19.00 -10.67 -7.32
#